data_AF-A0AAW5N552-F1
#
_entry.id   AF-A0AAW5N552-F1
#
_cell.length_a   1.000
_cell.length_b   1.000
_cell.length_c   1.000
_cell.angle_alpha   90.00
_cell.angle_beta   90.00
_cell.angle_gamma   90.00
#
_symmetry.space_group_name_H-M   'P 1'
#
loop_
_entity.id
_entity.type
_entity.pdbx_description
1 polymer ?
#
loop_
_entity_poly.entity_id
_entity_poly.type
_entity_poly.pdbx_seq_one_letter_code
_entity_poly.pdbx_strand_id
1 'polypeptide(L)'
;MSELNHLLHAAYELVQSLDKMTDDSLPQEIADVVKLHAKLAVGSAWVPVPGADVAAGAVNIWTMYLRINGKIGMKLGESILKTIASAVATNLAGYAAVLAVGGALKFIPGIGSIGGAVVMSGALYAVTLASGYVYLKALTALIKKGGTIDGIKLKDAVDNFMQNNRKEIKNFINAAKKNFKDEKCDMSQM
;
A
#
# COMPACT_ATOMS: atom_id res chain seq x y z
N MET A 1 0.72 16.55 -9.17
CA MET A 1 1.03 15.24 -9.75
C MET A 1 0.12 14.22 -9.09
N SER A 2 -0.57 13.33 -9.83
CA SER A 2 -1.45 12.31 -9.24
C SER A 2 -0.64 11.24 -8.50
N GLU A 3 -1.20 10.55 -7.50
CA GLU A 3 -0.50 9.42 -6.84
C GLU A 3 -0.09 8.32 -7.83
N LEU A 4 -0.83 8.18 -8.93
CA LEU A 4 -0.47 7.32 -10.05
C LEU A 4 0.91 7.69 -10.62
N ASN A 5 1.16 8.96 -10.89
CA ASN A 5 2.44 9.39 -11.42
C ASN A 5 3.58 9.15 -10.42
N HIS A 6 3.33 9.30 -9.12
CA HIS A 6 4.31 8.97 -8.08
C HIS A 6 4.62 7.47 -8.01
N LEU A 7 3.60 6.61 -8.13
CA LEU A 7 3.77 5.15 -8.15
C LEU A 7 4.50 4.68 -9.40
N LEU A 8 4.10 5.17 -10.57
CA LEU A 8 4.75 4.83 -11.84
C LEU A 8 6.20 5.30 -11.83
N HIS A 9 6.48 6.50 -11.31
CA HIS A 9 7.84 6.99 -11.17
C HIS A 9 8.68 6.14 -10.20
N ALA A 10 8.12 5.71 -9.06
CA ALA A 10 8.82 4.82 -8.13
C ALA A 10 9.09 3.44 -8.76
N ALA A 11 8.14 2.90 -9.53
CA ALA A 11 8.33 1.66 -10.26
C ALA A 11 9.39 1.80 -11.37
N TYR A 12 9.40 2.93 -12.09
CA TYR A 12 10.41 3.23 -13.09
C TYR A 12 11.81 3.29 -12.48
N GLU A 13 12.00 4.02 -11.37
CA GLU A 13 13.28 4.08 -10.67
C GLU A 13 13.75 2.71 -10.19
N LEU A 14 12.82 1.86 -9.74
CA LEU A 14 13.12 0.49 -9.33
C LEU A 14 13.63 -0.34 -10.52
N VAL A 15 12.89 -0.38 -11.62
CA VAL A 15 13.25 -1.15 -12.82
C VAL A 15 14.56 -0.63 -13.41
N GLN A 16 14.77 0.68 -13.40
CA GLN A 16 16.03 1.30 -13.79
C GLN A 16 17.20 0.85 -12.91
N SER A 17 17.00 0.78 -11.59
CA SER A 17 18.05 0.31 -10.66
C SER A 17 18.40 -1.17 -10.81
N LEU A 18 17.50 -1.96 -11.40
CA LEU A 18 17.67 -3.39 -11.66
C LEU A 18 18.34 -3.68 -13.01
N ASP A 19 18.62 -2.66 -13.82
CA ASP A 19 19.06 -2.80 -15.22
C ASP A 19 18.10 -3.67 -16.06
N LYS A 20 16.80 -3.60 -15.73
CA LYS A 20 15.70 -4.36 -16.38
C LYS A 20 14.86 -3.50 -17.30
N MET A 21 15.40 -2.38 -17.77
CA MET A 21 14.70 -1.44 -18.65
C MET A 21 14.45 -1.98 -20.06
N THR A 22 14.95 -3.18 -20.39
CA THR A 22 14.64 -3.88 -21.65
C THR A 22 13.19 -4.35 -21.74
N ASP A 23 12.47 -4.39 -20.62
CA ASP A 23 11.02 -4.56 -20.56
C ASP A 23 10.35 -3.22 -20.25
N ASP A 24 9.94 -2.51 -21.30
CA ASP A 24 9.29 -1.19 -21.20
C ASP A 24 7.96 -1.24 -20.42
N SER A 25 7.34 -2.41 -20.31
CA SER A 25 6.05 -2.59 -19.64
C SER A 25 6.18 -2.84 -18.14
N LEU A 26 7.34 -3.32 -17.67
CA LEU A 26 7.54 -3.74 -16.29
C LEU A 26 7.24 -2.66 -15.23
N PRO A 27 7.63 -1.38 -15.41
CA PRO A 27 7.25 -0.33 -14.47
C PRO A 27 5.72 -0.17 -14.32
N GLN A 28 5.01 -0.27 -15.46
CA GLN A 28 3.56 -0.16 -15.50
C GLN A 28 2.89 -1.36 -14.82
N GLU A 29 3.37 -2.57 -15.08
CA GLU A 29 2.87 -3.78 -14.44
C GLU A 29 3.03 -3.74 -12.90
N ILE A 30 4.17 -3.25 -12.40
CA ILE A 30 4.41 -3.08 -10.96
C ILE A 30 3.43 -2.06 -10.37
N ALA A 31 3.24 -0.92 -11.03
CA ALA A 31 2.28 0.09 -10.59
C ALA A 31 0.84 -0.45 -10.59
N ASP A 32 0.47 -1.27 -11.57
CA ASP A 32 -0.86 -1.87 -11.66
C ASP A 32 -1.09 -2.97 -10.62
N VAL A 33 -0.05 -3.70 -10.21
CA VAL A 33 -0.12 -4.58 -9.02
C VAL A 33 -0.50 -3.77 -7.78
N VAL A 34 0.13 -2.62 -7.55
CA VAL A 34 -0.18 -1.78 -6.37
C VAL A 34 -1.61 -1.26 -6.42
N LYS A 35 -2.06 -0.75 -7.58
CA LYS A 35 -3.44 -0.27 -7.75
C LYS A 35 -4.47 -1.37 -7.57
N LEU A 36 -4.21 -2.56 -8.11
CA LEU A 36 -5.12 -3.70 -7.97
C LEU A 36 -5.36 -4.01 -6.49
N HIS A 37 -4.30 -4.10 -5.69
CA HIS A 37 -4.43 -4.37 -4.26
C HIS A 37 -5.12 -3.22 -3.53
N ALA A 38 -4.88 -1.97 -3.92
CA ALA A 38 -5.63 -0.86 -3.34
C ALA A 38 -7.13 -0.96 -3.61
N LYS A 39 -7.54 -1.38 -4.82
CA LYS A 39 -8.94 -1.67 -5.14
C LYS A 39 -9.49 -2.85 -4.34
N LEU A 40 -8.72 -3.94 -4.18
CA LEU A 40 -9.11 -5.08 -3.34
C LEU A 40 -9.29 -4.69 -1.87
N ALA A 41 -8.48 -3.75 -1.37
CA ALA A 41 -8.57 -3.23 -0.01
C ALA A 41 -9.88 -2.46 0.26
N VAL A 42 -10.52 -1.92 -0.79
CA VAL A 42 -11.87 -1.35 -0.68
C VAL A 42 -12.84 -2.47 -0.32
N GLY A 43 -12.75 -3.63 -0.98
CA GLY A 43 -13.60 -4.79 -0.71
C GLY A 43 -13.46 -5.32 0.72
N SER A 44 -12.25 -5.31 1.29
CA SER A 44 -12.05 -5.78 2.67
C SER A 44 -12.78 -4.90 3.70
N ALA A 45 -13.00 -3.62 3.41
CA ALA A 45 -13.77 -2.71 4.29
C ALA A 45 -15.23 -3.16 4.49
N TRP A 46 -15.79 -3.96 3.59
CA TRP A 46 -17.20 -4.39 3.61
C TRP A 46 -17.42 -5.72 4.30
N VAL A 47 -16.38 -6.35 4.85
CA VAL A 47 -16.52 -7.57 5.64
C VAL A 47 -17.29 -7.26 6.94
N PRO A 48 -18.46 -7.90 7.18
CA PRO A 48 -19.33 -7.61 8.32
C PRO A 48 -18.89 -8.38 9.58
N VAL A 49 -17.58 -8.62 9.73
CA VAL A 49 -16.99 -9.30 10.88
C VAL A 49 -15.94 -8.36 11.48
N PRO A 50 -16.13 -7.88 12.73
CA PRO A 50 -15.18 -6.98 13.38
C PRO A 50 -13.76 -7.55 13.37
N GLY A 51 -12.80 -6.76 12.87
CA GLY A 51 -11.38 -7.14 12.79
C GLY A 51 -11.00 -7.98 11.57
N ALA A 52 -11.94 -8.68 10.92
CA ALA A 52 -11.65 -9.48 9.74
C ALA A 52 -11.26 -8.63 8.52
N ASP A 53 -11.83 -7.44 8.42
CA ASP A 53 -11.47 -6.41 7.44
C ASP A 53 -10.02 -5.94 7.56
N VAL A 54 -9.53 -5.78 8.80
CA VAL A 54 -8.13 -5.44 9.09
C VAL A 54 -7.20 -6.58 8.73
N ALA A 55 -7.55 -7.82 9.11
CA ALA A 55 -6.79 -9.01 8.76
C ALA A 55 -6.71 -9.20 7.24
N ALA A 56 -7.83 -9.04 6.53
CA ALA A 56 -7.88 -9.08 5.08
C ALA A 56 -7.03 -7.95 4.44
N GLY A 57 -7.05 -6.75 5.02
CA GLY A 57 -6.19 -5.63 4.60
C GLY A 57 -4.70 -5.94 4.77
N ALA A 58 -4.30 -6.52 5.91
CA ALA A 58 -2.93 -6.95 6.14
C ALA A 58 -2.49 -8.04 5.16
N VAL A 59 -3.38 -9.01 4.89
CA VAL A 59 -3.14 -10.06 3.89
C VAL A 59 -2.88 -9.46 2.51
N ASN A 60 -3.74 -8.55 2.11
CA ASN A 60 -3.64 -7.86 0.84
C ASN A 60 -2.31 -7.10 0.66
N ILE A 61 -1.74 -6.51 1.72
CA ILE A 61 -0.45 -5.80 1.63
C ILE A 61 0.72 -6.78 1.43
N TRP A 62 0.84 -7.87 2.21
CA TRP A 62 1.99 -8.77 2.01
C TRP A 62 1.88 -9.58 0.70
N THR A 63 0.68 -9.89 0.22
CA THR A 63 0.49 -10.51 -1.10
C THR A 63 0.84 -9.56 -2.25
N MET A 64 0.62 -8.25 -2.08
CA MET A 64 1.08 -7.23 -3.02
C MET A 64 2.61 -7.26 -3.14
N TYR A 65 3.32 -7.32 -2.02
CA TYR A 65 4.78 -7.41 -2.01
C TYR A 65 5.31 -8.69 -2.66
N LEU A 66 4.66 -9.82 -2.42
CA LEU A 66 4.98 -11.07 -3.11
C LEU A 66 4.88 -10.94 -4.64
N ARG A 67 3.81 -10.31 -5.14
CA ARG A 67 3.61 -10.12 -6.58
C ARG A 67 4.62 -9.16 -7.19
N ILE A 68 4.93 -8.05 -6.51
CA ILE A 68 6.01 -7.13 -6.93
C ILE A 68 7.34 -7.87 -7.02
N ASN A 69 7.68 -8.65 -5.98
CA ASN A 69 8.90 -9.44 -5.94
C ASN A 69 8.96 -10.47 -7.09
N GLY A 70 7.84 -11.14 -7.37
CA GLY A 70 7.71 -12.04 -8.53
C GLY A 70 8.01 -11.35 -9.85
N LYS A 71 7.47 -10.14 -10.07
CA LYS A 71 7.73 -9.34 -11.28
C LYS A 71 9.20 -8.98 -11.45
N ILE A 72 9.89 -8.65 -10.36
CA ILE A 72 11.33 -8.31 -10.41
C ILE A 72 12.26 -9.53 -10.24
N GLY A 73 11.73 -10.75 -10.13
CA GLY A 73 12.51 -11.97 -9.96
C GLY A 73 13.18 -12.12 -8.58
N MET A 74 12.72 -11.40 -7.57
CA MET A 74 13.23 -11.46 -6.20
C MET A 74 12.46 -12.51 -5.40
N LYS A 75 13.18 -13.35 -4.65
CA LYS A 75 12.56 -14.35 -3.75
C LYS A 75 12.79 -13.96 -2.30
N LEU A 76 11.76 -13.43 -1.65
CA LEU A 76 11.74 -13.19 -0.21
C LEU A 76 10.72 -14.11 0.46
N GLY A 77 11.06 -14.60 1.65
CA GLY A 77 10.17 -15.46 2.43
C GLY A 77 8.89 -14.74 2.88
N GLU A 78 7.78 -15.47 2.92
CA GLU A 78 6.47 -14.93 3.31
C GLU A 78 6.48 -14.27 4.70
N SER A 79 7.11 -14.91 5.69
CA SER A 79 7.20 -14.37 7.07
C SER A 79 7.92 -13.02 7.14
N ILE A 80 8.92 -12.80 6.28
CA ILE A 80 9.62 -11.52 6.16
C ILE A 80 8.66 -10.47 5.60
N LEU A 81 7.96 -10.80 4.52
CA LEU A 81 7.02 -9.87 3.88
C LEU A 81 5.83 -9.52 4.77
N LYS A 82 5.31 -10.47 5.54
CA LYS A 82 4.30 -10.23 6.58
C LYS A 82 4.80 -9.23 7.62
N THR A 83 6.05 -9.40 8.07
CA THR A 83 6.67 -8.51 9.06
C THR A 83 6.83 -7.09 8.51
N ILE A 84 7.33 -6.95 7.28
CA ILE A 84 7.49 -5.65 6.62
C ILE A 84 6.11 -5.01 6.38
N ALA A 85 5.14 -5.75 5.86
CA ALA A 85 3.78 -5.27 5.64
C ALA A 85 3.13 -4.76 6.93
N SER A 86 3.28 -5.51 8.02
CA SER A 86 2.81 -5.08 9.34
C SER A 86 3.49 -3.78 9.76
N ALA A 87 4.82 -3.72 9.70
CA ALA A 87 5.59 -2.55 10.11
C ALA A 87 5.22 -1.29 9.30
N VAL A 88 5.05 -1.42 7.98
CA VAL A 88 4.62 -0.33 7.12
C VAL A 88 3.21 0.11 7.52
N ALA A 89 2.24 -0.81 7.53
CA ALA A 89 0.85 -0.49 7.83
C ALA A 89 0.69 0.22 9.18
N THR A 90 1.32 -0.30 10.25
CA THR A 90 1.24 0.30 11.59
C THR A 90 1.87 1.70 11.68
N ASN A 91 2.94 1.95 10.91
CA ASN A 91 3.66 3.23 10.94
C ASN A 91 3.05 4.29 10.00
N LEU A 92 2.17 3.91 9.08
CA LEU A 92 1.49 4.87 8.21
C LEU A 92 0.53 5.73 9.04
N ALA A 93 0.74 7.05 8.95
CA ALA A 93 0.04 8.03 9.77
C ALA A 93 -1.49 7.88 9.65
N GLY A 94 -2.14 7.64 10.79
CA GLY A 94 -3.59 7.51 10.88
C GLY A 94 -4.14 6.11 10.59
N TYR A 95 -3.32 5.09 10.29
CA TYR A 95 -3.81 3.72 10.12
C TYR A 95 -4.50 3.23 11.41
N ALA A 96 -3.81 3.27 12.55
CA ALA A 96 -4.38 2.87 13.84
C ALA A 96 -5.65 3.67 14.21
N ALA A 97 -5.66 4.98 13.93
CA ALA A 97 -6.82 5.83 14.20
C ALA A 97 -8.03 5.45 13.33
N VAL A 98 -7.81 5.15 12.04
CA VAL A 98 -8.89 4.71 11.15
C VAL A 98 -9.38 3.32 11.54
N LEU A 99 -8.50 2.40 11.91
CA LEU A 99 -8.90 1.09 12.41
C LEU A 99 -9.76 1.20 13.67
N ALA A 100 -9.38 2.07 14.60
CA ALA A 100 -10.15 2.30 15.82
C ALA A 100 -11.55 2.88 15.53
N VAL A 101 -11.62 3.95 14.72
CA VAL A 101 -12.90 4.61 14.39
C VAL A 101 -13.79 3.71 13.52
N GLY A 102 -13.22 3.13 12.47
CA GLY A 102 -13.95 2.25 11.55
C GLY A 102 -14.42 0.97 12.22
N GLY A 103 -13.57 0.37 13.06
CA GLY A 103 -13.91 -0.79 13.87
C GLY A 103 -15.03 -0.49 14.87
N ALA A 104 -14.96 0.64 15.58
CA ALA A 104 -16.00 1.05 16.54
C ALA A 104 -17.37 1.24 15.87
N LEU A 105 -17.42 1.89 14.69
CA LEU A 105 -18.67 2.11 13.95
C LEU A 105 -19.34 0.80 13.52
N LYS A 106 -18.55 -0.25 13.23
CA LYS A 106 -19.07 -1.57 12.84
C LYS A 106 -19.80 -2.34 13.94
N PHE A 107 -19.69 -1.91 15.20
CA PHE A 107 -20.47 -2.51 16.30
C PHE A 107 -21.91 -1.98 16.37
N ILE A 108 -22.27 -0.97 15.57
CA ILE A 108 -23.64 -0.47 15.46
C ILE A 108 -24.30 -1.14 14.24
N PRO A 109 -25.30 -2.03 14.43
CA PRO A 109 -25.98 -2.70 13.34
C PRO A 109 -26.65 -1.71 12.38
N GLY A 110 -26.64 -2.02 11.08
CA GLY A 110 -27.24 -1.16 10.05
C GLY A 110 -26.33 0.01 9.66
N ILE A 111 -26.70 1.24 10.04
CA ILE A 111 -26.08 2.47 9.55
C ILE A 111 -24.59 2.57 9.94
N GLY A 112 -24.21 2.13 11.14
CA GLY A 112 -22.82 2.15 11.58
C GLY A 112 -21.91 1.20 10.78
N SER A 113 -22.44 0.06 10.35
CA SER A 113 -21.72 -0.87 9.47
C SER A 113 -21.46 -0.28 8.09
N ILE A 114 -22.44 0.44 7.52
CA ILE A 114 -22.30 1.11 6.22
C ILE A 114 -21.36 2.32 6.31
N GLY A 115 -21.57 3.19 7.31
CA GLY A 115 -20.71 4.36 7.53
C GLY A 115 -19.26 3.98 7.83
N GLY A 116 -19.05 2.95 8.65
CA GLY A 116 -17.73 2.37 8.93
C GLY A 116 -17.06 1.83 7.67
N ALA A 117 -17.78 1.07 6.83
CA ALA A 117 -17.24 0.55 5.57
C ALA A 117 -16.82 1.64 4.59
N VAL A 118 -17.61 2.73 4.48
CA VAL A 118 -17.28 3.87 3.60
C VAL A 118 -16.01 4.59 4.07
N VAL A 119 -15.90 4.90 5.37
CA VAL A 119 -14.72 5.56 5.94
C VAL A 119 -13.47 4.67 5.81
N MET A 120 -13.61 3.37 6.10
CA MET A 120 -12.50 2.43 6.00
C MET A 120 -12.06 2.19 4.55
N SER A 121 -12.97 2.21 3.58
CA SER A 121 -12.64 2.01 2.16
C SER A 121 -11.55 2.98 1.69
N GLY A 122 -11.74 4.29 1.92
CA GLY A 122 -10.78 5.29 1.46
C GLY A 122 -9.45 5.24 2.21
N ALA A 123 -9.49 4.88 3.50
CA ALA A 123 -8.27 4.73 4.27
C ALA A 123 -7.47 3.48 3.90
N LEU A 124 -8.12 2.33 3.74
CA LEU A 124 -7.49 1.08 3.32
C LEU A 124 -6.95 1.19 1.89
N TYR A 125 -7.66 1.88 0.99
CA TYR A 125 -7.16 2.24 -0.34
C TYR A 125 -5.85 3.05 -0.24
N ALA A 126 -5.88 4.18 0.47
CA ALA A 126 -4.72 5.07 0.59
C ALA A 126 -3.53 4.41 1.30
N VAL A 127 -3.78 3.63 2.35
CA VAL A 127 -2.76 2.88 3.09
C VAL A 127 -2.12 1.82 2.20
N THR A 128 -2.91 1.13 1.37
CA THR A 128 -2.37 0.12 0.45
C THR A 128 -1.50 0.77 -0.63
N LEU A 129 -1.94 1.87 -1.24
CA LEU A 129 -1.11 2.62 -2.20
C LEU A 129 0.20 3.10 -1.56
N ALA A 130 0.11 3.70 -0.35
CA ALA A 130 1.28 4.19 0.36
C ALA A 130 2.23 3.06 0.74
N SER A 131 1.68 1.90 1.11
CA SER A 131 2.46 0.70 1.42
C SER A 131 3.24 0.20 0.20
N GLY A 132 2.64 0.24 -0.99
CA GLY A 132 3.32 -0.06 -2.24
C GLY A 132 4.41 0.96 -2.56
N TYR A 133 4.10 2.26 -2.47
CA TYR A 133 5.05 3.33 -2.71
C TYR A 133 6.32 3.23 -1.84
N VAL A 134 6.13 3.08 -0.53
CA VAL A 134 7.22 2.92 0.45
C VAL A 134 8.07 1.69 0.12
N TYR A 135 7.43 0.56 -0.18
CA TYR A 135 8.12 -0.67 -0.50
C TYR A 135 8.98 -0.55 -1.77
N LEU A 136 8.45 0.08 -2.82
CA LEU A 136 9.20 0.34 -4.06
C LEU A 136 10.41 1.25 -3.80
N LYS A 137 10.23 2.37 -3.08
CA LYS A 137 11.33 3.29 -2.76
C LYS A 137 12.41 2.64 -1.89
N ALA A 138 12.01 1.82 -0.92
CA ALA A 138 12.93 1.09 -0.07
C ALA A 138 13.72 0.03 -0.86
N LEU A 139 13.07 -0.72 -1.74
CA LEU A 139 13.73 -1.67 -2.65
C LEU A 139 14.74 -0.94 -3.55
N THR A 140 14.32 0.15 -4.20
CA THR A 140 15.20 0.96 -5.05
C THR A 140 16.44 1.44 -4.29
N ALA A 141 16.25 1.96 -3.07
CA ALA A 141 17.37 2.41 -2.23
C ALA A 141 18.32 1.27 -1.87
N LEU A 142 17.77 0.09 -1.53
CA LEU A 142 18.56 -1.10 -1.20
C LEU A 142 19.35 -1.62 -2.42
N ILE A 143 18.71 -1.70 -3.58
CA ILE A 143 19.34 -2.16 -4.82
C ILE A 143 20.47 -1.20 -5.23
N LYS A 144 20.23 0.11 -5.18
CA LYS A 144 21.25 1.14 -5.48
C LYS A 144 22.45 1.08 -4.54
N LYS A 145 22.25 0.67 -3.27
CA LYS A 145 23.35 0.48 -2.32
C LYS A 145 24.23 -0.74 -2.66
N GLY A 146 23.70 -1.69 -3.43
CA GLY A 146 24.40 -2.91 -3.84
C GLY A 146 24.57 -3.95 -2.73
N GLY A 147 25.09 -5.11 -3.12
CA GLY A 147 25.30 -6.27 -2.22
C GLY A 147 24.09 -7.19 -2.08
N THR A 148 24.18 -8.15 -1.17
CA THR A 148 23.10 -9.14 -0.95
C THR A 148 21.83 -8.46 -0.45
N ILE A 149 20.74 -8.67 -1.18
CA ILE A 149 19.39 -8.29 -0.78
C ILE A 149 18.80 -9.41 0.07
N ASP A 150 18.54 -9.11 1.34
CA ASP A 150 17.86 -10.00 2.27
C ASP A 150 16.73 -9.26 3.00
N GLY A 151 15.92 -10.04 3.73
CA GLY A 151 14.74 -9.50 4.41
C GLY A 151 15.04 -8.49 5.51
N ILE A 152 16.17 -8.63 6.21
CA ILE A 152 16.55 -7.74 7.31
C ILE A 152 16.93 -6.39 6.72
N LYS A 153 17.79 -6.37 5.70
CA LYS A 153 18.19 -5.13 5.03
C LYS A 153 17.04 -4.43 4.34
N LEU A 154 16.09 -5.19 3.78
CA LEU A 154 14.88 -4.59 3.21
C LEU A 154 13.99 -3.96 4.28
N LYS A 155 13.81 -4.64 5.42
CA LYS A 155 13.10 -4.06 6.55
C LYS A 155 13.78 -2.76 7.03
N ASP A 156 15.11 -2.77 7.16
CA ASP A 156 15.87 -1.57 7.54
C ASP A 156 15.72 -0.46 6.50
N ALA A 157 15.74 -0.76 5.21
CA ALA A 157 15.52 0.22 4.15
C ALA A 157 14.10 0.83 4.22
N VAL A 158 13.10 0.01 4.51
CA VAL A 158 11.72 0.45 4.74
C VAL A 158 11.62 1.36 5.96
N ASP A 159 12.19 0.95 7.10
CA ASP A 159 12.17 1.73 8.33
C ASP A 159 12.87 3.08 8.14
N ASN A 160 14.03 3.09 7.48
CA ASN A 160 14.78 4.31 7.14
C ASN A 160 13.97 5.24 6.23
N PHE A 161 13.34 4.72 5.17
CA PHE A 161 12.51 5.53 4.28
C PHE A 161 11.31 6.13 5.04
N MET A 162 10.60 5.31 5.82
CA MET A 162 9.45 5.78 6.61
C MET A 162 9.83 6.88 7.61
N GLN A 163 10.99 6.77 8.26
CA GLN A 163 11.46 7.74 9.23
C GLN A 163 11.89 9.06 8.58
N ASN A 164 12.59 9.00 7.45
CA ASN A 164 13.16 10.17 6.79
C ASN A 164 12.18 10.87 5.83
N ASN A 165 11.14 10.18 5.35
CA ASN A 165 10.21 10.68 4.34
C ASN A 165 8.78 10.88 4.87
N ARG A 166 8.59 11.07 6.19
CA ARG A 166 7.25 11.21 6.82
C ARG A 166 6.33 12.22 6.14
N LYS A 167 6.86 13.40 5.76
CA LYS A 167 6.07 14.45 5.10
C LYS A 167 5.61 14.03 3.70
N GLU A 168 6.51 13.41 2.94
CA GLU A 168 6.23 12.88 1.61
C GLU A 168 5.15 11.80 1.67
N ILE A 169 5.29 10.83 2.58
CA ILE A 169 4.32 9.76 2.79
C ILE A 169 2.96 10.32 3.23
N LYS A 170 2.94 11.31 4.13
CA LYS A 170 1.70 11.97 4.56
C LYS A 170 1.02 12.67 3.38
N ASN A 171 1.77 13.36 2.54
CA ASN A 171 1.24 14.03 1.35
C ASN A 171 0.68 13.01 0.36
N PHE A 172 1.39 11.91 0.14
CA PHE A 172 0.94 10.81 -0.71
C PHE A 172 -0.37 10.20 -0.21
N ILE A 173 -0.49 9.88 1.09
CA ILE A 173 -1.73 9.38 1.69
C ILE A 173 -2.88 10.39 1.52
N ASN A 174 -2.63 11.68 1.74
CA ASN A 174 -3.66 12.70 1.61
C ASN A 174 -4.15 12.85 0.16
N ALA A 175 -3.24 12.81 -0.81
CA ALA A 175 -3.57 12.81 -2.23
C ALA A 175 -4.42 11.58 -2.59
N ALA A 176 -3.99 10.38 -2.18
CA ALA A 176 -4.73 9.15 -2.42
C ALA A 176 -6.15 9.17 -1.81
N LYS A 177 -6.29 9.70 -0.57
CA LYS A 177 -7.60 9.88 0.07
C LYS A 177 -8.49 10.88 -0.67
N LYS A 178 -7.90 11.96 -1.19
CA LYS A 178 -8.64 12.97 -1.96
C LYS A 178 -9.15 12.36 -3.26
N ASN A 179 -8.29 11.71 -4.04
CA ASN A 179 -8.67 11.12 -5.32
C ASN A 179 -9.73 10.02 -5.17
N PHE A 180 -9.65 9.21 -4.10
CA PHE A 180 -10.69 8.24 -3.78
C PHE A 180 -12.07 8.88 -3.53
N LYS A 181 -12.11 10.07 -2.90
CA LYS A 181 -13.37 10.81 -2.70
C LYS A 181 -13.90 11.34 -4.02
N ASP A 182 -13.02 11.89 -4.85
CA ASP A 182 -13.38 12.49 -6.13
C ASP A 182 -13.94 11.42 -7.10
N GLU A 183 -13.34 10.22 -7.16
CA GLU A 183 -13.85 9.07 -7.93
C GLU A 183 -15.22 8.55 -7.44
N LYS A 184 -15.50 8.67 -6.13
CA LYS A 184 -16.82 8.29 -5.57
C LYS A 184 -17.91 9.34 -5.80
N CYS A 185 -17.55 10.62 -5.90
CA CYS A 185 -18.51 11.68 -6.24
C CYS A 185 -19.09 11.46 -7.65
N ASP A 186 -18.28 11.00 -8.60
CA ASP A 186 -18.69 10.79 -9.99
C ASP A 186 -19.70 9.63 -10.15
N MET A 187 -19.52 8.53 -9.39
CA MET A 187 -20.46 7.40 -9.37
C MET A 187 -21.79 7.68 -8.63
N SER A 188 -21.92 8.82 -7.95
CA SER A 188 -23.18 9.24 -7.28
C SER A 188 -24.09 10.10 -8.17
N GLN A 189 -23.64 10.40 -9.40
CA GLN A 189 -24.35 11.18 -10.41
C GLN A 189 -24.91 10.30 -11.56
N MET A 190 -24.76 8.97 -11.46
CA MET A 190 -25.33 7.95 -12.37
C MET A 190 -26.43 7.18 -11.65
#